data_AF-A0A117KL42-F1
#
_entry.id   AF-A0A117KL42-F1
#
_cell.length_a   1.000
_cell.length_b   1.000
_cell.length_c   1.000
_cell.angle_alpha   90.00
_cell.angle_beta   90.00
_cell.angle_gamma   90.00
#
_symmetry.space_group_name_H-M   'P 1'
#
loop_
_entity.id
_entity.type
_entity.pdbx_description
1 polymer ?
#
loop_
_entity_poly.entity_id
_entity_poly.type
_entity_poly.pdbx_seq_one_letter_code
_entity_poly.pdbx_strand_id
1 'polypeptide(L)'
;MTINDALHRLLLDNLTTATLLLNSQLCLEYMNPAAEMLLAVSGQRSHGQFISDLFTESPEALSSLRQAVEQAHPFNKREAVLTSV
;
A
#
# COMPACT_ATOMS: atom_id res chain seq x y z
N MET A 1 -0.94 -5.15 21.59
CA MET A 1 -0.89 -3.77 21.09
C MET A 1 -0.08 -2.94 22.07
N THR A 2 1.15 -2.63 21.69
CA THR A 2 2.01 -1.72 22.43
C THR A 2 1.54 -0.28 22.16
N ILE A 3 1.63 0.63 23.13
CA ILE A 3 1.21 2.05 22.99
C ILE A 3 1.78 2.71 21.72
N ASN A 4 2.96 2.26 21.28
CA ASN A 4 3.63 2.73 20.08
C ASN A 4 2.85 2.44 18.79
N ASP A 5 2.19 1.29 18.70
CA ASP A 5 1.43 0.89 17.50
C ASP A 5 0.21 1.80 17.28
N ALA A 6 -0.44 2.19 18.38
CA ALA A 6 -1.58 3.10 18.34
C ALA A 6 -1.17 4.51 17.90
N LEU A 7 -0.03 5.01 18.39
CA LEU A 7 0.50 6.31 17.98
C LEU A 7 0.93 6.30 16.50
N HIS A 8 1.66 5.28 16.06
CA HIS A 8 2.06 5.15 14.66
C HIS A 8 0.85 5.12 13.73
N ARG A 9 -0.20 4.38 14.10
CA ARG A 9 -1.42 4.30 13.30
C ARG A 9 -2.14 5.64 13.24
N LEU A 10 -2.23 6.36 14.36
CA LEU A 10 -2.84 7.69 14.40
C LEU A 10 -2.07 8.69 13.50
N LEU A 11 -0.74 8.61 13.47
CA LEU A 11 0.06 9.43 12.56
C LEU A 11 -0.24 9.10 11.09
N LEU A 12 -0.23 7.82 10.72
CA LEU A 12 -0.51 7.37 9.35
C LEU A 12 -1.94 7.71 8.90
N ASP A 13 -2.92 7.57 9.79
CA ASP A 13 -4.34 7.88 9.54
C ASP A 13 -4.56 9.37 9.23
N ASN A 14 -3.68 10.25 9.69
CA ASN A 14 -3.75 11.69 9.46
C ASN A 14 -2.86 12.18 8.30
N LEU A 15 -2.13 11.30 7.62
CA LEU A 15 -1.36 11.68 6.43
C LEU A 15 -2.29 11.93 5.24
N THR A 16 -2.04 13.03 4.52
CA THR A 16 -2.70 13.32 3.24
C THR A 16 -2.12 12.50 2.08
N THR A 17 -0.93 11.93 2.27
CA THR A 17 -0.30 11.00 1.31
C THR A 17 -0.91 9.61 1.46
N ALA A 18 -1.41 9.05 0.35
CA ALA A 18 -1.88 7.67 0.29
C ALA A 18 -0.75 6.71 0.68
N THR A 19 -0.95 5.95 1.76
CA THR A 19 0.03 5.02 2.32
C THR A 19 -0.59 3.64 2.47
N LEU A 20 0.11 2.63 1.96
CA LEU A 20 -0.25 1.22 2.08
C LEU A 20 0.90 0.48 2.75
N LEU A 21 0.58 -0.42 3.68
CA LEU A 21 1.51 -1.40 4.23
C LEU A 21 1.18 -2.76 3.63
N LEU A 22 2.19 -3.42 3.08
CA LEU A 22 2.08 -4.73 2.49
C LEU A 22 3.01 -5.71 3.21
N ASN A 23 2.61 -6.98 3.27
CA ASN A 23 3.48 -8.05 3.73
C ASN A 23 4.47 -8.48 2.64
N SER A 24 5.33 -9.47 2.92
CA SER A 24 6.34 -9.95 1.97
C SER A 24 5.77 -10.62 0.73
N GLN A 25 4.49 -11.00 0.75
CA GLN A 25 3.75 -11.52 -0.39
C GLN A 25 3.00 -10.43 -1.19
N LEU A 26 3.21 -9.15 -0.85
CA LEU A 26 2.51 -7.99 -1.41
C LEU A 26 1.00 -8.00 -1.15
N CYS A 27 0.56 -8.59 -0.03
CA CYS A 27 -0.83 -8.50 0.43
C CYS A 27 -1.00 -7.34 1.42
N LEU A 28 -2.16 -6.69 1.38
CA LEU A 28 -2.47 -5.52 2.21
C LEU A 28 -2.58 -5.87 3.70
N GLU A 29 -1.83 -5.18 4.56
CA GLU A 29 -1.96 -5.23 6.02
C GLU A 29 -2.56 -3.96 6.61
N TYR A 30 -2.30 -2.81 5.98
CA TYR A 30 -2.86 -1.52 6.41
C TYR A 30 -2.97 -0.55 5.23
N MET A 31 -3.99 0.30 5.30
CA MET A 31 -4.24 1.38 4.36
C MET A 31 -4.69 2.58 5.17
N ASN A 32 -4.15 3.76 4.89
CA ASN A 32 -4.64 4.98 5.52
C ASN A 32 -5.85 5.56 4.76
N PRO A 33 -6.62 6.49 5.37
CA PRO A 33 -7.80 7.07 4.74
C PRO A 33 -7.51 7.76 3.40
N ALA A 34 -6.33 8.37 3.24
CA ALA A 34 -5.94 8.98 1.96
C ALA A 34 -5.81 7.96 0.82
N ALA A 35 -5.31 6.75 1.11
CA ALA A 35 -5.25 5.66 0.15
C ALA A 35 -6.63 5.07 -0.14
N GLU A 36 -7.49 4.90 0.86
CA GLU A 36 -8.89 4.49 0.66
C GLU A 36 -9.63 5.44 -0.29
N MET A 37 -9.46 6.75 -0.09
CA MET A 37 -10.04 7.78 -0.94
C MET A 37 -9.47 7.76 -2.37
N LEU A 38 -8.15 7.60 -2.53
CA LEU A 38 -7.50 7.56 -3.84
C LEU A 38 -7.94 6.34 -4.66
N LEU A 39 -8.05 5.19 -4.01
CA LEU A 39 -8.36 3.91 -4.64
C LEU A 39 -9.86 3.60 -4.68
N ALA A 40 -10.70 4.41 -4.02
CA ALA A 40 -12.15 4.21 -3.88
C ALA A 40 -12.52 2.82 -3.30
N VAL A 41 -11.68 2.29 -2.41
CA VAL A 41 -11.89 1.00 -1.72
C VAL A 41 -11.93 1.20 -0.20
N SER A 42 -12.36 0.16 0.52
CA SER A 42 -12.29 0.16 1.99
C SER A 42 -11.08 -0.65 2.44
N GLY A 43 -10.21 -0.03 3.23
CA GLY A 43 -9.00 -0.68 3.76
C GLY A 43 -9.32 -1.93 4.57
N GLN A 44 -10.40 -1.90 5.35
CA GLN A 44 -10.85 -3.04 6.15
C GLN A 44 -11.36 -4.21 5.29
N ARG A 45 -12.06 -3.94 4.19
CA ARG A 45 -12.54 -4.99 3.27
C ARG A 45 -11.44 -5.53 2.37
N SER A 46 -10.45 -4.70 2.08
CA SER A 46 -9.31 -5.02 1.23
C SER A 46 -8.15 -5.69 1.97
N HIS A 47 -8.22 -5.79 3.30
CA HIS A 47 -7.18 -6.43 4.10
C HIS A 47 -6.92 -7.87 3.63
N GLY A 48 -5.65 -8.20 3.40
CA GLY A 48 -5.19 -9.51 2.91
C GLY A 48 -5.29 -9.69 1.39
N GLN A 49 -5.92 -8.77 0.65
CA GLN A 49 -5.94 -8.81 -0.81
C GLN A 49 -4.54 -8.54 -1.38
N PHE A 50 -4.24 -9.15 -2.52
CA PHE A 50 -2.99 -8.90 -3.22
C PHE A 50 -3.03 -7.50 -3.83
N ILE A 51 -1.88 -6.81 -3.91
CA ILE A 51 -1.83 -5.41 -4.37
C ILE A 51 -2.48 -5.20 -5.76
N SER A 52 -2.34 -6.18 -6.66
CA SER A 52 -2.96 -6.11 -8.00
C SER A 52 -4.47 -6.28 -8.01
N ASP A 53 -5.08 -6.71 -6.90
CA ASP A 53 -6.54 -6.72 -6.73
C ASP A 53 -7.06 -5.36 -6.23
N LEU A 54 -6.18 -4.44 -5.82
CA LEU A 54 -6.54 -3.09 -5.36
C LEU A 54 -6.46 -2.08 -6.50
N PHE A 55 -5.43 -2.19 -7.32
CA PHE A 55 -5.21 -1.37 -8.49
C PHE A 55 -4.33 -2.11 -9.49
N THR A 56 -4.51 -1.78 -10.77
CA THR A 56 -3.67 -2.29 -11.85
C THR A 56 -2.52 -1.33 -12.12
N GLU A 57 -1.31 -1.88 -12.17
CA GLU A 57 -0.07 -1.23 -12.58
C GLU A 57 0.59 -2.04 -13.69
N SER A 58 1.62 -1.47 -14.33
CA SER A 58 2.36 -2.19 -15.36
C SER A 58 3.10 -3.41 -14.76
N PRO A 59 3.30 -4.49 -15.53
CA PRO A 59 4.03 -5.67 -15.06
C PRO A 59 5.44 -5.34 -14.50
N GLU A 60 6.10 -4.33 -15.07
CA GLU A 60 7.41 -3.84 -14.65
C GLU A 60 7.37 -3.16 -13.28
N ALA A 61 6.26 -2.50 -12.94
CA ALA A 61 6.08 -1.90 -11.62
C ALA A 61 5.90 -2.99 -10.55
N LEU A 62 5.13 -4.03 -10.86
CA LEU A 62 4.94 -5.16 -9.95
C LEU A 62 6.25 -5.93 -9.73
N SER A 63 7.05 -6.14 -10.79
CA SER A 63 8.37 -6.75 -10.64
C SER A 63 9.32 -5.88 -9.81
N SER A 64 9.28 -4.56 -9.99
CA SER A 64 10.05 -3.61 -9.18
C SER A 64 9.66 -3.66 -7.69
N LEU A 65 8.36 -3.79 -7.39
CA LEU A 65 7.88 -3.98 -6.02
C LEU A 65 8.38 -5.30 -5.40
N ARG A 66 8.32 -6.41 -6.16
CA ARG A 66 8.87 -7.69 -5.70
C ARG A 66 10.36 -7.60 -5.42
N GLN A 67 11.12 -6.99 -6.33
CA GLN A 67 12.55 -6.80 -6.16
C GLN A 67 12.87 -5.92 -4.94
N ALA A 68 12.10 -4.85 -4.70
CA ALA A 68 12.28 -4.00 -3.53
C ALA A 68 12.10 -4.76 -2.21
N VAL A 69 11.12 -5.68 -2.16
CA VAL A 69 10.90 -6.57 -1.01
C VAL A 69 12.06 -7.57 -0.87
N GLU A 70 12.43 -8.26 -1.95
CA GLU A 70 13.48 -9.30 -1.95
C GLU A 70 14.86 -8.74 -1.58
N GLN A 71 15.18 -7.53 -2.05
CA GLN A 71 16.49 -6.90 -1.85
C GLN A 71 16.50 -5.95 -0.63
N ALA A 72 15.36 -5.74 0.03
CA ALA A 72 15.17 -4.71 1.04
C ALA A 72 15.67 -3.32 0.60
N HIS A 73 15.53 -3.02 -0.70
CA HIS A 73 16.02 -1.79 -1.31
C HIS A 73 14.83 -0.89 -1.71
N PRO A 74 14.75 0.35 -1.17
CA PRO A 74 13.67 1.26 -1.53
C PRO A 74 13.63 1.56 -3.02
N PHE A 75 12.43 1.61 -3.58
CA PHE A 75 12.18 1.95 -4.97
C PHE A 75 11.27 3.18 -5.06
N ASN A 76 11.60 4.10 -5.97
CA ASN A 76 10.80 5.29 -6.24
C ASN A 76 10.43 5.33 -7.73
N LYS A 77 9.12 5.42 -8.02
CA LYS A 77 8.59 5.64 -9.37
C LYS A 77 8.01 7.05 -9.45
N ARG A 78 8.36 7.79 -10.50
CA ARG A 78 7.71 9.06 -10.85
C ARG A 78 6.71 8.79 -11.96
N GLU A 79 5.61 9.55 -11.98
CA GLU A 79 4.58 9.47 -13.02
C GLU A 79 3.94 8.07 -13.13
N ALA A 80 3.41 7.57 -12.01
CA ALA A 80 2.66 6.31 -11.98
C ALA A 80 1.19 6.54 -12.39
N VAL A 81 0.63 5.60 -13.14
CA VAL A 81 -0.78 5.58 -13.52
C VAL A 81 -1.43 4.40 -12.83
N LEU A 82 -2.28 4.71 -11.85
CA LEU A 82 -3.07 3.73 -11.12
C LEU A 82 -4.43 3.61 -11.80
N THR A 83 -4.82 2.39 -12.18
CA THR A 83 -6.17 2.11 -12.66
C THR A 83 -6.91 1.30 -11.62
N SER A 84 -8.10 1.76 -11.18
CA SER A 84 -8.97 0.94 -10.34
C SER A 84 -9.31 -0.35 -11.09
N VAL A 85 -9.30 -1.47 -10.38
CA VAL A 85 -9.96 -2.70 -10.85
C VAL A 85 -11.47 -2.51 -10.94
#